data_AF-A0A924NUE2-F1
#
_entry.id   AF-A0A924NUE2-F1
#
_cell.length_a   1.000
_cell.length_b   1.000
_cell.length_c   1.000
_cell.angle_alpha   90.00
_cell.angle_beta   90.00
_cell.angle_gamma   90.00
#
_symmetry.space_group_name_H-M   'P 1'
#
loop_
_entity.id
_entity.type
_entity.pdbx_description
1 polymer ?
#
loop_
_entity_poly.entity_id
_entity_poly.type
_entity_poly.pdbx_seq_one_letter_code
_entity_poly.pdbx_strand_id
1 'polypeptide(L)'
;MQIGILYATLAYAAWGLFPLYFHQLAGIPALEVVVHRTVWSLVFVLGVLLVRRHGKWLRDVVRQPRVLGAFALSALLLSGNWLTYVWAVQNQHVVDASLGYFILPLVNVALGFVFLHERPRPGQWLAVAVAATGVLWLTMQTGRLPWIALVLALSFGFYGLLRKVASLGALEGLALETILLAPLGLGALAWWSWHGQGVLVQGDA
;
A
#
# COMPACT_ATOMS: atom_id res chain seq x y z
N MET A 1 -13.51 26.98 6.56
CA MET A 1 -13.25 25.69 5.89
C MET A 1 -12.58 24.77 6.90
N GLN A 2 -13.11 23.56 7.15
CA GLN A 2 -12.45 22.65 8.07
C GLN A 2 -11.10 22.24 7.45
N ILE A 3 -9.99 22.52 8.13
CA ILE A 3 -8.63 22.20 7.66
C ILE A 3 -8.51 20.73 7.25
N GLY A 4 -9.25 19.82 7.90
CA GLY A 4 -9.31 18.41 7.53
C GLY A 4 -9.84 18.14 6.12
N ILE A 5 -10.83 18.92 5.65
CA ILE A 5 -11.35 18.80 4.27
C ILE A 5 -10.24 19.18 3.29
N LEU A 6 -9.52 20.28 3.55
CA LEU A 6 -8.41 20.71 2.72
C LEU A 6 -7.32 19.62 2.63
N TYR A 7 -6.93 19.03 3.76
CA TYR A 7 -5.94 17.94 3.77
C TYR A 7 -6.42 16.71 3.01
N ALA A 8 -7.69 16.32 3.16
CA ALA A 8 -8.25 15.20 2.40
C ALA A 8 -8.25 15.49 0.89
N THR A 9 -8.69 16.68 0.48
CA THR A 9 -8.70 17.09 -0.94
C THR A 9 -7.30 17.07 -1.53
N LEU A 10 -6.31 17.64 -0.84
CA LEU A 10 -4.92 17.63 -1.30
C LEU A 10 -4.36 16.22 -1.39
N ALA A 11 -4.63 15.37 -0.39
CA ALA A 11 -4.17 13.98 -0.39
C ALA A 11 -4.78 13.17 -1.54
N TYR A 12 -6.09 13.28 -1.79
CA TYR A 12 -6.75 12.57 -2.88
C TYR A 12 -6.36 13.11 -4.26
N ALA A 13 -6.15 14.43 -4.39
CA ALA A 13 -5.64 15.02 -5.62
C ALA A 13 -4.22 14.54 -5.92
N ALA A 14 -3.33 14.57 -4.91
CA ALA A 14 -1.97 14.04 -5.04
C ALA A 14 -1.97 12.55 -5.40
N TRP A 15 -2.85 11.77 -4.76
CA TRP A 15 -3.04 10.36 -5.10
C TRP A 15 -3.41 10.23 -6.58
N GLY A 16 -4.45 10.92 -7.05
CA GLY A 16 -4.96 10.83 -8.42
C GLY A 16 -3.93 11.13 -9.51
N LEU A 17 -2.86 11.86 -9.18
CA LEU A 17 -1.75 12.19 -10.09
C LEU A 17 -0.65 11.11 -10.13
N PHE A 18 -0.59 10.19 -9.15
CA PHE A 18 0.42 9.14 -9.11
C PHE A 18 0.47 8.21 -10.33
N PRO A 19 -0.66 7.79 -10.93
CA PRO A 19 -0.61 7.02 -12.18
C PRO A 19 0.21 7.73 -13.27
N LEU A 20 0.09 9.05 -13.39
CA LEU A 20 0.83 9.84 -14.39
C LEU A 20 2.33 9.84 -14.10
N TYR A 21 2.70 9.97 -12.82
CA TYR A 21 4.10 9.89 -12.39
C TYR A 21 4.71 8.51 -12.67
N PHE A 22 4.04 7.41 -12.27
CA PHE A 22 4.58 6.07 -12.50
C PHE A 22 4.58 5.65 -13.96
N HIS A 23 3.67 6.21 -14.77
CA HIS A 23 3.69 6.00 -16.21
C HIS A 23 4.95 6.61 -16.86
N GLN A 24 5.42 7.77 -16.38
CA GLN A 24 6.69 8.35 -16.85
C GLN A 24 7.90 7.51 -16.44
N LEU A 25 7.81 6.76 -15.34
CA LEU A 25 8.85 5.84 -14.87
C LEU A 25 8.73 4.43 -15.47
N ALA A 26 7.97 4.22 -16.54
CA ALA A 26 7.78 2.89 -17.13
C ALA A 26 9.08 2.25 -17.67
N GLY A 27 10.13 3.04 -17.92
CA GLY A 27 11.46 2.53 -18.26
C GLY A 27 12.23 1.90 -17.08
N ILE A 28 11.80 2.16 -15.84
CA ILE A 28 12.46 1.66 -14.63
C ILE A 28 11.68 0.46 -14.08
N PRO A 29 12.33 -0.67 -13.74
CA PRO A 29 11.67 -1.82 -13.14
C PRO A 29 10.81 -1.43 -11.93
N ALA A 30 9.55 -1.86 -11.90
CA ALA A 30 8.61 -1.56 -10.81
C ALA A 30 9.16 -1.85 -9.41
N LEU A 31 9.93 -2.94 -9.28
CA LEU A 31 10.56 -3.32 -8.02
C LEU A 31 11.56 -2.26 -7.55
N GLU A 32 12.38 -1.73 -8.45
CA GLU A 32 13.35 -0.69 -8.13
C GLU A 32 12.68 0.63 -7.72
N VAL A 33 11.59 1.01 -8.41
CA VAL A 33 10.77 2.16 -8.03
C VAL A 33 10.22 2.01 -6.61
N VAL A 34 9.70 0.84 -6.25
CA VAL A 34 9.14 0.57 -4.91
C VAL A 34 10.24 0.53 -3.84
N VAL A 35 11.41 -0.03 -4.15
CA VAL A 35 12.56 -0.06 -3.24
C VAL A 35 13.04 1.37 -2.94
N HIS A 36 13.28 2.20 -3.97
CA HIS A 36 13.65 3.60 -3.79
C HIS A 36 12.60 4.36 -3.00
N ARG A 37 11.32 4.20 -3.35
CA ARG A 37 10.21 4.82 -2.62
C ARG A 37 10.22 4.44 -1.15
N THR A 38 10.47 3.18 -0.81
CA THR A 38 10.51 2.69 0.57
C THR A 38 11.66 3.31 1.36
N VAL A 39 12.86 3.36 0.77
CA VAL A 39 14.04 3.95 1.40
C VAL A 39 13.88 5.47 1.61
N TRP A 40 13.38 6.20 0.61
CA TRP A 40 13.14 7.64 0.74
C TRP A 40 12.00 7.95 1.72
N SER A 41 10.96 7.10 1.77
CA SER A 41 9.90 7.21 2.78
C SER A 41 10.47 7.05 4.19
N LEU A 42 11.38 6.10 4.41
CA LEU A 42 12.06 5.93 5.70
C LEU A 42 12.84 7.20 6.08
N VAL A 43 13.65 7.74 5.17
CA VAL A 43 14.42 8.97 5.42
C VAL A 43 13.50 10.11 5.83
N PHE A 44 12.41 10.32 5.08
CA PHE A 44 11.43 11.36 5.38
C PHE A 44 10.76 11.15 6.74
N VAL A 45 10.28 9.94 7.02
CA VAL A 45 9.56 9.62 8.27
C VAL A 45 10.49 9.73 9.48
N LEU A 46 11.74 9.27 9.38
CA LEU A 46 12.74 9.44 10.44
C LEU A 46 13.05 10.93 10.67
N GLY A 47 13.15 11.74 9.62
CA GLY A 47 13.28 13.19 9.74
C GLY A 47 12.13 13.83 10.51
N VAL A 48 10.88 13.47 10.19
CA VAL A 48 9.69 13.94 10.92
C VAL A 48 9.72 13.50 12.38
N LEU A 49 10.05 12.24 12.67
CA LEU A 49 10.13 11.72 14.03
C LEU A 49 11.22 12.41 14.85
N LEU A 50 12.36 12.73 14.23
CA LEU A 50 13.47 13.44 14.86
C LEU A 50 13.06 14.86 15.24
N VAL A 51 12.45 15.61 14.31
CA VAL A 51 11.95 16.97 14.56
C VAL A 51 10.89 16.98 15.66
N ARG A 52 10.00 15.98 15.69
CA ARG A 52 8.97 15.83 16.72
C ARG A 52 9.49 15.25 18.05
N ARG A 53 10.76 14.83 18.11
CA ARG A 53 11.37 14.11 19.25
C ARG A 53 10.55 12.89 19.70
N HIS A 54 9.91 12.21 18.75
CA HIS A 54 8.88 11.19 19.00
C HIS A 54 9.43 9.76 18.82
N GLY A 55 10.50 9.42 19.55
CA GLY A 55 11.20 8.12 19.39
C GLY A 55 10.96 7.10 20.50
N LYS A 56 10.33 7.50 21.63
CA LYS A 56 10.24 6.64 22.83
C LYS A 56 9.43 5.36 22.59
N TRP A 57 8.39 5.43 21.75
CA TRP A 57 7.50 4.32 21.42
C TRP A 57 8.22 3.11 20.82
N LEU A 58 9.33 3.33 20.10
CA LEU A 58 10.05 2.25 19.41
C LEU A 58 10.60 1.22 20.41
N ARG A 59 11.08 1.68 21.57
CA ARG A 59 11.62 0.79 22.62
C ARG A 59 10.55 -0.14 23.19
N ASP A 60 9.33 0.34 23.31
CA ASP A 60 8.21 -0.43 23.85
C ASP A 60 7.70 -1.46 22.83
N VAL A 61 7.72 -1.13 21.54
CA VAL A 61 7.27 -2.02 20.47
C VAL A 61 8.27 -3.13 20.17
N VAL A 62 9.58 -2.86 20.25
CA VAL A 62 10.62 -3.90 20.02
C VAL A 62 10.51 -5.05 21.03
N ARG A 63 9.92 -4.82 22.20
CA ARG A 63 9.67 -5.83 23.22
C ARG A 63 8.39 -6.66 22.99
N GLN A 64 7.63 -6.36 21.93
CA GLN A 64 6.34 -6.98 21.63
C GLN A 64 6.41 -7.78 20.32
N PRO A 65 6.88 -9.04 20.35
CA PRO A 65 7.12 -9.83 19.14
C PRO A 65 5.85 -10.07 18.31
N ARG A 66 4.68 -10.12 18.94
CA ARG A 66 3.39 -10.23 18.23
C ARG A 66 3.08 -8.98 17.40
N VAL A 67 3.38 -7.79 17.94
CA VAL A 67 3.21 -6.51 17.23
C VAL A 67 4.20 -6.45 16.08
N LEU A 68 5.47 -6.78 16.32
CA LEU A 68 6.49 -6.83 15.26
C LEU A 68 6.10 -7.79 14.13
N GLY A 69 5.61 -8.99 14.45
CA GLY A 69 5.16 -9.96 13.44
C GLY A 69 3.97 -9.45 12.61
N ALA A 70 2.97 -8.84 13.27
CA ALA A 70 1.84 -8.23 12.57
C ALA A 70 2.28 -7.08 11.66
N PHE A 71 3.22 -6.25 12.13
CA PHE A 71 3.77 -5.14 11.35
C PHE A 71 4.65 -5.61 10.19
N ALA A 72 5.45 -6.65 10.38
CA ALA A 72 6.24 -7.27 9.30
C ALA A 72 5.32 -7.82 8.20
N LEU A 73 4.26 -8.53 8.57
CA LEU A 73 3.27 -9.01 7.60
C LEU A 73 2.55 -7.86 6.91
N SER A 74 2.14 -6.82 7.65
CA SER A 74 1.49 -5.64 7.08
C SER A 74 2.42 -4.90 6.10
N ALA A 75 3.72 -4.81 6.41
CA ALA A 75 4.71 -4.16 5.57
C ALA A 75 4.95 -4.96 4.27
N LEU A 76 4.96 -6.30 4.35
CA LEU A 76 5.03 -7.17 3.17
C LEU A 76 3.78 -7.05 2.29
N LEU A 77 2.59 -7.06 2.89
CA LEU A 77 1.33 -6.88 2.16
C LEU A 77 1.27 -5.52 1.49
N LEU A 78 1.67 -4.45 2.19
CA LEU A 78 1.71 -3.09 1.65
C LEU A 78 2.75 -2.97 0.53
N SER A 79 3.92 -3.59 0.69
CA SER A 79 4.97 -3.58 -0.35
C SER A 79 4.55 -4.35 -1.60
N GLY A 80 3.95 -5.53 -1.42
CA GLY A 80 3.39 -6.31 -2.52
C GLY A 80 2.26 -5.56 -3.23
N ASN A 81 1.37 -4.92 -2.47
CA ASN A 81 0.32 -4.07 -3.02
C ASN A 81 0.89 -2.93 -3.88
N TRP A 82 1.88 -2.21 -3.37
CA TRP A 82 2.54 -1.13 -4.10
C TRP A 82 3.28 -1.62 -5.34
N LEU A 83 3.95 -2.78 -5.26
CA LEU A 83 4.60 -3.40 -6.40
C LEU A 83 3.58 -3.75 -7.49
N THR A 84 2.48 -4.41 -7.14
CA THR A 84 1.40 -4.73 -8.08
C THR A 84 0.81 -3.47 -8.69
N TYR A 85 0.61 -2.41 -7.89
CA TYR A 85 0.06 -1.14 -8.36
C TYR A 85 1.00 -0.44 -9.36
N VAL A 86 2.28 -0.26 -9.02
CA VAL A 86 3.26 0.38 -9.91
C VAL A 86 3.41 -0.44 -11.19
N TRP A 87 3.52 -1.77 -11.06
CA TRP A 87 3.60 -2.66 -12.23
C TRP A 87 2.34 -2.54 -13.12
N ALA A 88 1.15 -2.50 -12.53
CA ALA A 88 -0.09 -2.36 -13.29
C ALA A 88 -0.13 -1.02 -14.04
N VAL A 89 0.27 0.08 -13.42
CA VAL A 89 0.32 1.39 -14.09
C VAL A 89 1.34 1.39 -15.24
N GLN A 90 2.54 0.86 -15.01
CA GLN A 90 3.58 0.79 -16.04
C GLN A 90 3.15 -0.07 -17.24
N ASN A 91 2.39 -1.15 -17.01
CA ASN A 91 1.91 -2.07 -18.05
C ASN A 91 0.52 -1.71 -18.62
N GLN A 92 0.06 -0.46 -18.49
CA GLN A 92 -1.24 0.00 -19.02
C GLN A 92 -2.49 -0.68 -18.42
N HIS A 93 -2.34 -1.34 -17.27
CA HIS A 93 -3.42 -1.98 -16.50
C HIS A 93 -4.00 -1.04 -15.42
N VAL A 94 -4.04 0.27 -15.69
CA VAL A 94 -4.56 1.27 -14.73
C VAL A 94 -6.05 1.05 -14.44
N VAL A 95 -6.80 0.61 -15.45
CA VAL A 95 -8.23 0.26 -15.29
C VAL A 95 -8.37 -0.91 -14.32
N ASP A 96 -7.57 -1.97 -14.49
CA ASP A 96 -7.61 -3.13 -13.59
C ASP A 96 -7.22 -2.76 -12.15
N ALA A 97 -6.24 -1.87 -11.98
CA ALA A 97 -5.89 -1.34 -10.67
C ALA A 97 -7.05 -0.57 -10.02
N SER A 98 -7.77 0.21 -10.82
CA SER A 98 -8.94 0.99 -10.38
C SER A 98 -10.09 0.09 -9.92
N LEU A 99 -10.29 -1.05 -10.59
CA LEU A 99 -11.25 -2.07 -10.15
C LEU A 99 -10.93 -2.62 -8.78
N GLY A 100 -9.63 -2.73 -8.44
CA GLY A 100 -9.20 -3.14 -7.11
C GLY A 100 -9.81 -2.26 -6.01
N TYR A 101 -9.93 -0.95 -6.25
CA TYR A 101 -10.57 -0.02 -5.32
C TYR A 101 -12.08 -0.20 -5.21
N PHE A 102 -12.75 -0.69 -6.25
CA PHE A 102 -14.18 -1.06 -6.17
C PHE A 102 -14.40 -2.40 -5.46
N ILE A 103 -13.46 -3.35 -5.59
CA ILE A 103 -13.49 -4.64 -4.88
C ILE A 103 -13.13 -4.47 -3.40
N LEU A 104 -12.25 -3.53 -3.07
CA LEU A 104 -11.73 -3.34 -1.70
C LEU A 104 -12.82 -3.20 -0.61
N PRO A 105 -13.90 -2.40 -0.77
CA PRO A 105 -15.00 -2.37 0.19
C PRO A 105 -15.63 -3.74 0.45
N LEU A 106 -15.76 -4.59 -0.57
CA LEU A 106 -16.28 -5.96 -0.43
C LEU A 106 -15.35 -6.79 0.45
N VAL A 107 -14.05 -6.72 0.18
CA VAL A 107 -13.01 -7.42 0.95
C VAL A 107 -13.03 -6.92 2.41
N ASN A 108 -13.08 -5.61 2.64
CA ASN A 108 -13.11 -5.04 3.98
C ASN A 108 -14.34 -5.47 4.77
N VAL A 109 -15.54 -5.49 4.15
CA VAL A 109 -16.76 -5.97 4.80
C VAL A 109 -16.66 -7.46 5.11
N ALA A 110 -16.16 -8.27 4.17
CA ALA A 110 -15.98 -9.70 4.38
C ALA A 110 -14.99 -9.99 5.52
N LEU A 111 -13.83 -9.31 5.53
CA LEU A 111 -12.83 -9.45 6.58
C LEU A 111 -13.36 -8.95 7.94
N GLY A 112 -14.09 -7.84 7.98
CA GLY A 112 -14.73 -7.34 9.19
C GLY A 112 -15.78 -8.31 9.75
N PHE A 113 -16.59 -8.92 8.88
CA PHE A 113 -17.58 -9.92 9.27
C PHE A 113 -16.92 -11.20 9.81
N VAL A 114 -15.91 -11.73 9.09
CA VAL A 114 -15.28 -13.01 9.44
C VAL A 114 -14.33 -12.91 10.63
N PHE A 115 -13.43 -11.91 10.65
CA PHE A 115 -12.37 -11.81 11.65
C PHE A 115 -12.74 -10.93 12.84
N LEU A 116 -13.51 -9.87 12.60
CA LEU A 116 -13.90 -8.91 13.65
C LEU A 116 -15.32 -9.16 14.19
N HIS A 117 -16.04 -10.14 13.61
CA HIS A 117 -17.41 -10.48 13.98
C HIS A 117 -18.37 -9.27 13.90
N GLU A 118 -18.05 -8.29 13.04
CA GLU A 118 -18.90 -7.13 12.79
C GLU A 118 -20.15 -7.59 12.03
N ARG A 119 -21.33 -7.13 12.42
CA ARG A 119 -22.59 -7.47 11.74
C ARG A 119 -22.97 -6.34 10.78
N PRO A 120 -22.79 -6.52 9.45
CA PRO A 120 -23.14 -5.48 8.50
C PRO A 120 -24.63 -5.21 8.56
N ARG A 121 -25.01 -3.93 8.46
CA ARG A 121 -26.41 -3.53 8.35
C ARG A 121 -27.00 -4.04 7.02
N PRO A 122 -28.31 -4.28 6.91
CA PRO A 122 -28.93 -4.73 5.66
C PRO A 122 -28.60 -3.83 4.44
N GLY A 123 -28.49 -2.52 4.64
CA GLY A 123 -28.07 -1.59 3.57
C GLY A 123 -26.60 -1.76 3.12
N GLN A 124 -25.70 -2.21 4.01
CA GLN A 124 -24.32 -2.53 3.65
C GLN A 124 -24.27 -3.83 2.82
N TRP A 125 -25.11 -4.81 3.13
CA TRP A 125 -25.25 -6.01 2.30
C TRP A 125 -25.76 -5.69 0.89
N LEU A 126 -26.69 -4.74 0.76
CA LEU A 126 -27.12 -4.26 -0.55
C LEU A 126 -25.96 -3.59 -1.32
N ALA A 127 -25.18 -2.73 -0.65
CA ALA A 127 -24.00 -2.12 -1.27
C ALA A 127 -22.95 -3.17 -1.70
N VAL A 128 -22.74 -4.21 -0.89
CA VAL A 128 -21.88 -5.35 -1.21
C VAL A 128 -22.41 -6.09 -2.44
N ALA A 129 -23.72 -6.35 -2.51
CA ALA A 129 -24.33 -7.00 -3.67
C ALA A 129 -24.14 -6.17 -4.96
N VAL A 130 -24.37 -4.85 -4.89
CA VAL A 130 -24.18 -3.93 -6.03
C VAL A 130 -22.72 -3.86 -6.49
N ALA A 131 -21.77 -3.78 -5.56
CA ALA A 131 -20.35 -3.79 -5.93
C ALA A 131 -19.93 -5.16 -6.49
N ALA A 132 -20.45 -6.28 -5.96
CA ALA A 132 -20.19 -7.61 -6.49
C ALA A 132 -20.73 -7.79 -7.92
N THR A 133 -21.93 -7.27 -8.23
CA THR A 133 -22.48 -7.32 -9.60
C THR A 133 -21.67 -6.45 -10.56
N GLY A 134 -21.17 -5.29 -10.14
CA GLY A 134 -20.26 -4.47 -10.94
C GLY A 134 -18.97 -5.20 -11.31
N VAL A 135 -18.39 -5.93 -10.35
CA VAL A 135 -17.17 -6.74 -10.57
C VAL A 135 -17.44 -7.92 -11.52
N LEU A 136 -18.58 -8.61 -11.35
CA LEU A 136 -19.00 -9.70 -12.24
C LEU A 136 -19.23 -9.20 -13.67
N TRP A 137 -19.99 -8.12 -13.82
CA TRP A 137 -20.26 -7.51 -15.13
C TRP A 137 -18.97 -7.19 -15.87
N LEU A 138 -18.03 -6.56 -15.18
CA LEU A 138 -16.79 -6.13 -15.81
C LEU A 138 -15.85 -7.31 -16.10
N THR A 139 -15.86 -8.36 -15.26
CA THR A 139 -15.16 -9.63 -15.54
C THR A 139 -15.72 -10.31 -16.79
N MET A 140 -17.04 -10.29 -16.99
CA MET A 140 -17.68 -10.82 -18.21
C MET A 140 -17.31 -9.99 -19.43
N GLN A 141 -17.25 -8.66 -19.30
CA GLN A 141 -16.88 -7.76 -20.40
C GLN A 141 -15.42 -7.93 -20.84
N THR A 142 -14.47 -8.07 -19.91
CA THR A 142 -13.05 -8.24 -20.23
C THR A 142 -12.70 -9.67 -20.63
N GLY A 143 -13.58 -10.64 -20.37
CA GLY A 143 -13.37 -12.06 -20.68
C GLY A 143 -12.19 -12.69 -19.92
N ARG A 144 -11.65 -12.00 -18.91
CA ARG A 144 -10.47 -12.40 -18.13
C ARG A 144 -10.71 -12.07 -16.67
N LEU A 145 -10.25 -12.96 -15.79
CA LEU A 145 -10.32 -12.72 -14.35
C LEU A 145 -9.48 -11.48 -13.99
N PRO A 146 -10.03 -10.49 -13.25
CA PRO A 146 -9.32 -9.27 -12.89
C PRO A 146 -8.33 -9.52 -11.74
N TRP A 147 -7.30 -10.33 -12.01
CA TRP A 147 -6.35 -10.80 -11.00
C TRP A 147 -5.60 -9.65 -10.31
N ILE A 148 -5.26 -8.58 -11.04
CA ILE A 148 -4.61 -7.38 -10.49
C ILE A 148 -5.52 -6.74 -9.43
N ALA A 149 -6.79 -6.56 -9.77
CA ALA A 149 -7.80 -6.00 -8.88
C ALA A 149 -7.96 -6.85 -7.61
N LEU A 150 -7.99 -8.17 -7.77
CA LEU A 150 -8.09 -9.13 -6.66
C LEU A 150 -6.86 -9.07 -5.75
N VAL A 151 -5.65 -9.10 -6.32
CA VAL A 151 -4.40 -9.01 -5.55
C VAL A 151 -4.35 -7.69 -4.78
N LEU A 152 -4.68 -6.57 -5.42
CA LEU A 152 -4.70 -5.26 -4.77
C LEU A 152 -5.74 -5.20 -3.64
N ALA A 153 -6.97 -5.64 -3.90
CA ALA A 153 -8.04 -5.59 -2.93
C ALA A 153 -7.78 -6.50 -1.72
N LEU A 154 -7.29 -7.71 -1.95
CA LEU A 154 -6.96 -8.67 -0.89
C LEU A 154 -5.77 -8.19 -0.06
N SER A 155 -4.66 -7.81 -0.71
CA SER A 155 -3.47 -7.34 0.00
C SER A 155 -3.76 -6.10 0.84
N PHE A 156 -4.47 -5.11 0.28
CA PHE A 156 -4.83 -3.89 1.01
C PHE A 156 -5.90 -4.13 2.08
N GLY A 157 -6.83 -5.05 1.85
CA GLY A 157 -7.84 -5.44 2.85
C GLY A 157 -7.22 -6.12 4.07
N PHE A 158 -6.33 -7.11 3.85
CA PHE A 158 -5.60 -7.75 4.95
C PHE A 158 -4.64 -6.78 5.65
N TYR A 159 -3.99 -5.89 4.90
CA TYR A 159 -3.22 -4.78 5.48
C TYR A 159 -4.08 -3.93 6.42
N GLY A 160 -5.27 -3.50 5.96
CA GLY A 160 -6.22 -2.73 6.76
C GLY A 160 -6.67 -3.49 8.02
N LEU A 161 -6.94 -4.78 7.92
CA LEU A 161 -7.29 -5.64 9.05
C LEU A 161 -6.15 -5.69 10.09
N LEU A 162 -4.91 -5.92 9.64
CA LEU A 162 -3.74 -5.94 10.54
C LEU A 162 -3.53 -4.59 11.24
N ARG A 163 -3.67 -3.48 10.50
CA ARG A 163 -3.55 -2.12 11.07
C ARG A 163 -4.65 -1.81 12.07
N LYS A 164 -5.83 -2.40 11.90
CA LYS A 164 -6.95 -2.27 12.84
C LYS A 164 -6.74 -3.07 14.13
N VAL A 165 -6.08 -4.23 14.06
CA VAL A 165 -5.84 -5.10 15.22
C VAL A 165 -4.54 -4.76 15.97
N ALA A 166 -3.48 -4.38 15.26
CA ALA A 166 -2.18 -4.00 15.82
C ALA A 166 -1.95 -2.49 15.67
N SER A 167 -2.81 -1.67 16.29
CA SER A 167 -2.80 -0.22 16.06
C SER A 167 -1.66 0.48 16.81
N LEU A 168 -0.69 0.97 16.04
CA LEU A 168 0.10 2.13 16.42
C LEU A 168 -0.52 3.39 15.79
N GLY A 169 -0.13 4.58 16.27
CA GLY A 169 -0.47 5.82 15.59
C GLY A 169 -0.02 5.79 14.11
N ALA A 170 -0.61 6.65 13.28
CA ALA A 170 -0.38 6.60 11.84
C ALA A 170 1.10 6.78 11.47
N LEU A 171 1.81 7.68 12.16
CA LEU A 171 3.22 7.97 11.92
C LEU A 171 4.14 6.84 12.42
N GLU A 172 3.89 6.34 13.63
CA GLU A 172 4.63 5.24 14.26
C GLU A 172 4.47 3.95 13.46
N GLY A 173 3.27 3.71 12.96
CA GLY A 173 2.98 2.57 12.11
C GLY A 173 3.75 2.59 10.80
N LEU A 174 3.68 3.72 10.08
CA LEU A 174 4.42 3.91 8.84
C LEU A 174 5.94 3.82 9.07
N ALA A 175 6.43 4.38 10.17
CA ALA A 175 7.83 4.30 10.56
C ALA A 175 8.25 2.85 10.81
N LEU A 176 7.45 2.07 11.56
CA LEU A 176 7.78 0.68 11.84
C LEU A 176 7.78 -0.17 10.57
N GLU A 177 6.78 -0.01 9.70
CA GLU A 177 6.72 -0.72 8.42
C GLU A 177 7.95 -0.43 7.56
N THR A 178 8.32 0.84 7.42
CA THR A 178 9.49 1.25 6.62
C THR A 178 10.81 0.81 7.25
N ILE A 179 10.95 0.84 8.59
CA ILE A 179 12.13 0.33 9.30
C ILE A 179 12.27 -1.18 9.07
N LEU A 180 11.18 -1.94 9.14
CA LEU A 180 11.20 -3.39 8.94
C LEU A 180 11.56 -3.78 7.50
N LEU A 181 11.15 -2.97 6.51
CA LEU A 181 11.51 -3.17 5.11
C LEU A 181 12.90 -2.64 4.75
N ALA A 182 13.47 -1.73 5.57
CA ALA A 182 14.72 -1.06 5.28
C ALA A 182 15.89 -2.01 4.99
N PRO A 183 16.12 -3.10 5.75
CA PRO A 183 17.23 -4.01 5.45
C PRO A 183 17.11 -4.64 4.07
N LEU A 184 15.89 -5.01 3.66
CA LEU A 184 15.62 -5.58 2.34
C LEU A 184 15.81 -4.53 1.24
N GLY A 185 15.28 -3.31 1.44
CA GLY A 185 15.39 -2.23 0.47
C GLY A 185 16.83 -1.76 0.28
N LEU A 186 17.56 -1.51 1.36
CA LEU A 186 18.97 -1.12 1.32
C LEU A 186 19.86 -2.21 0.75
N GLY A 187 19.60 -3.48 1.09
CA GLY A 187 20.30 -4.62 0.52
C GLY A 187 20.10 -4.72 -1.00
N ALA A 188 18.87 -4.54 -1.48
CA ALA A 188 18.57 -4.53 -2.91
C ALA A 188 19.27 -3.36 -3.64
N LEU A 189 19.23 -2.14 -3.08
CA LEU A 189 19.94 -1.00 -3.67
C LEU A 189 21.46 -1.20 -3.69
N ALA A 190 22.05 -1.73 -2.62
CA ALA A 190 23.47 -2.02 -2.56
C ALA A 190 23.86 -3.08 -3.60
N TRP A 191 23.03 -4.12 -3.77
CA TRP A 191 23.23 -5.16 -4.77
C TRP A 191 23.20 -4.59 -6.20
N TRP A 192 22.19 -3.79 -6.55
CA TRP A 192 22.11 -3.17 -7.87
C TRP A 192 23.23 -2.17 -8.12
N SER A 193 23.62 -1.42 -7.08
CA SER A 193 24.75 -0.48 -7.19
C SER A 193 26.07 -1.21 -7.45
N TRP A 194 26.29 -2.34 -6.78
CA TRP A 194 27.48 -3.17 -6.98
C TRP A 194 27.56 -3.73 -8.40
N HIS A 195 26.43 -4.12 -8.98
CA HIS A 195 26.36 -4.70 -10.33
C HIS A 195 26.26 -3.65 -11.44
N GLY A 196 26.26 -2.34 -11.12
CA GLY A 196 26.04 -1.28 -12.10
C GLY A 196 24.65 -1.32 -12.74
N GLN A 197 23.68 -1.95 -12.09
CA GLN A 197 22.30 -2.14 -12.57
C GLN A 197 21.33 -1.12 -12.00
N GLY A 198 21.73 -0.35 -10.98
CA GLY A 198 20.86 0.63 -10.35
C GLY A 198 20.66 1.85 -11.24
N VAL A 199 19.43 2.33 -11.37
CA VAL A 199 19.06 3.46 -12.22
C VAL A 199 19.82 4.73 -11.85
N LEU A 200 20.08 4.95 -10.55
CA LEU A 200 20.89 6.07 -10.07
C LEU A 200 22.39 5.94 -10.41
N VAL A 201 22.88 4.73 -10.64
CA VAL A 201 24.27 4.45 -11.01
C VAL A 201 24.45 4.50 -12.53
N GLN A 202 23.43 4.07 -13.28
CA GLN A 202 23.43 4.10 -14.75
C GLN A 202 23.30 5.53 -15.30
N GLY A 203 22.64 6.44 -14.56
CA GLY A 203 22.69 7.87 -14.88
C GLY A 203 21.94 8.28 -16.14
N ASP A 204 20.98 7.48 -16.61
CA ASP A 204 20.19 7.80 -17.80
C ASP A 204 18.89 8.52 -17.40
N ALA A 205 18.89 9.84 -17.60
CA ALA A 205 17.71 10.70 -17.69
C ALA A 205 17.42 11.02 -19.15
#